data_AF-A0A7J8GMC8-F1
#
_entry.id   AF-A0A7J8GMC8-F1
#
_cell.length_a   1.000
_cell.length_b   1.000
_cell.length_c   1.000
_cell.angle_alpha   90.00
_cell.angle_beta   90.00
_cell.angle_gamma   90.00
#
_symmetry.space_group_name_H-M   'P 1'
#
loop_
_entity.id
_entity.type
_entity.pdbx_description
1 polymer ?
#
loop_
_entity_poly.entity_id
_entity_poly.type
_entity_poly.pdbx_seq_one_letter_code
_entity_poly.pdbx_strand_id
1 'polypeptide(L)'
;MAKFLDIPESPLLTLNMITPEGWLVEPVHSNCDLDNIHLKDIERTVIAEYELEYLLLEGHCFDMTTEQPPRGLQFTLGTKNQPVVVDTIVMANLGYFQLKANPGVWILKLRQGKSEDIYQIVGHEGTDSQSNLGDVIVVLNSFKSKILEIQVQKKPDKIKEDILTDKDERKGMWDSIKSFTRSLHKEKEKKEIDILNIFSVASGHLYERFLRIMMLSVLRNTKTPVKFWFLKNYLSPTFKEVIPYMAKEYGFQYELVQYKWPRWLHQQTEKQRIIWGYKILFLDVLFPLAVDKIIFVDADQIVRHDLKELRDLDLDGAPYGYTPFCDSRTEMDGYRFWKKGYWASHLLRRKYHISALYVVDLKRFRRIAAGDRLRGQYQALSQDPNSLSNLDQDLPNNMIYQVAIKSLPQDWLWCETWCDDESKQRAKTIDLCNNPKTKEPKLKAAARIVPEWVEYDAEIRQLLDHLENTKKHAILTHDEL
;
A
#
# COMPACT_ATOMS: atom_id res chain seq x y z
N MET A 1 -10.40 18.05 -23.21
CA MET A 1 -11.32 16.90 -23.26
C MET A 1 -10.84 15.96 -24.36
N ALA A 2 -10.61 14.68 -24.04
CA ALA A 2 -10.32 13.64 -25.03
C ALA A 2 -11.61 12.87 -25.32
N LYS A 3 -11.97 12.68 -26.59
CA LYS A 3 -13.16 11.94 -26.99
C LYS A 3 -12.74 10.84 -27.95
N PHE A 4 -13.11 9.61 -27.63
CA PHE A 4 -12.89 8.44 -28.47
C PHE A 4 -14.24 8.04 -29.07
N LEU A 5 -14.31 7.95 -30.39
CA LEU A 5 -15.51 7.61 -31.15
C LEU A 5 -15.32 6.25 -31.81
N ASP A 6 -16.42 5.58 -32.14
CA ASP A 6 -16.45 4.32 -32.89
C ASP A 6 -15.55 3.21 -32.29
N ILE A 7 -15.45 3.18 -30.96
CA ILE A 7 -14.73 2.13 -30.24
C ILE A 7 -15.52 0.82 -30.36
N PRO A 8 -14.87 -0.32 -30.70
CA PRO A 8 -15.55 -1.61 -30.74
C PRO A 8 -16.23 -1.96 -29.41
N GLU A 9 -17.48 -2.42 -29.48
CA GLU A 9 -18.29 -2.61 -28.26
C GLU A 9 -18.03 -3.93 -27.52
N SER A 10 -17.57 -4.95 -28.26
CA SER A 10 -17.42 -6.32 -27.76
C SER A 10 -16.16 -6.57 -26.91
N PRO A 11 -14.99 -5.93 -27.15
CA PRO A 11 -13.82 -6.13 -26.31
C PRO A 11 -13.99 -5.55 -24.91
N LEU A 12 -13.34 -6.18 -23.92
CA LEU A 12 -13.13 -5.58 -22.60
C LEU A 12 -12.00 -4.56 -22.70
N LEU A 13 -12.25 -3.34 -22.21
CA LEU A 13 -11.34 -2.21 -22.29
C LEU A 13 -10.96 -1.72 -20.89
N THR A 14 -9.79 -1.12 -20.79
CA THR A 14 -9.31 -0.44 -19.58
C THR A 14 -8.92 0.99 -19.95
N LEU A 15 -9.39 1.97 -19.17
CA LEU A 15 -8.98 3.37 -19.35
C LEU A 15 -7.74 3.66 -18.50
N ASN A 16 -6.64 4.04 -19.16
CA ASN A 16 -5.42 4.45 -18.50
C ASN A 16 -5.02 5.87 -18.93
N MET A 17 -4.58 6.70 -17.98
CA MET A 17 -4.12 8.05 -18.24
C MET A 17 -2.60 8.12 -18.14
N ILE A 18 -1.94 8.37 -19.27
CA ILE A 18 -0.48 8.57 -19.32
C ILE A 18 -0.20 10.03 -19.01
N THR A 19 0.41 10.30 -17.86
CA THR A 19 0.69 11.66 -17.37
C THR A 19 2.18 11.92 -17.34
N PRO A 20 2.61 13.20 -17.36
CA PRO A 20 3.98 13.56 -16.99
C PRO A 20 4.38 12.95 -15.63
N GLU A 21 5.67 12.65 -15.45
CA GLU A 21 6.17 11.92 -14.28
C GLU A 21 5.89 12.65 -12.95
N GLY A 22 5.96 13.98 -12.96
CA GLY A 22 5.69 14.82 -11.79
C GLY A 22 4.23 14.99 -11.41
N TRP A 23 3.32 14.33 -12.11
CA TRP A 23 1.88 14.48 -11.90
C TRP A 23 1.32 13.27 -11.15
N LEU A 24 0.59 13.55 -10.08
CA LEU A 24 -0.27 12.59 -9.41
C LEU A 24 -1.71 12.89 -9.81
N VAL A 25 -2.24 12.01 -10.66
CA VAL A 25 -3.59 12.13 -11.22
C VAL A 25 -4.43 10.96 -10.74
N GLU A 26 -5.68 11.23 -10.41
CA GLU A 26 -6.63 10.20 -9.99
C GLU A 26 -8.01 10.37 -10.66
N PRO A 27 -8.78 9.29 -10.82
CA PRO A 27 -10.19 9.42 -11.19
C PRO A 27 -10.97 9.98 -10.01
N VAL A 28 -11.77 11.02 -10.27
CA VAL A 28 -12.65 11.67 -9.29
C VAL A 28 -14.13 11.41 -9.57
N HIS A 29 -14.49 11.16 -10.83
CA HIS A 29 -15.83 10.75 -11.20
C HIS A 29 -15.80 9.74 -12.35
N SER A 30 -16.67 8.73 -12.29
CA SER A 30 -16.95 7.87 -13.43
C SER A 30 -18.32 7.21 -13.29
N ASN A 31 -18.97 6.96 -14.43
CA ASN A 31 -20.23 6.23 -14.51
C ASN A 31 -20.07 4.72 -14.70
N CYS A 32 -18.84 4.19 -14.83
CA CYS A 32 -18.59 2.77 -14.99
C CYS A 32 -17.28 2.33 -14.31
N ASP A 33 -17.00 1.03 -14.34
CA ASP A 33 -15.70 0.50 -13.92
C ASP A 33 -14.65 0.82 -15.01
N LEU A 34 -13.71 1.73 -14.71
CA LEU A 34 -12.65 2.13 -15.64
C LEU A 34 -11.65 1.01 -15.93
N ASP A 35 -11.61 -0.04 -15.11
CA ASP A 35 -10.72 -1.18 -15.30
C ASP A 35 -11.34 -2.27 -16.18
N ASN A 36 -12.67 -2.32 -16.25
CA ASN A 36 -13.43 -3.37 -16.91
C ASN A 36 -14.58 -2.75 -17.74
N ILE A 37 -14.24 -1.88 -18.70
CA ILE A 37 -15.22 -1.24 -19.58
C ILE A 37 -15.64 -2.22 -20.67
N HIS A 38 -16.88 -2.70 -20.61
CA HIS A 38 -17.48 -3.49 -21.67
C HIS A 38 -18.65 -2.70 -22.27
N LEU A 39 -18.39 -2.00 -23.38
CA LEU A 39 -19.31 -1.02 -23.95
C LEU A 39 -20.66 -1.61 -24.35
N LYS A 40 -20.70 -2.90 -24.72
CA LYS A 40 -21.95 -3.61 -25.00
C LYS A 40 -22.92 -3.65 -23.81
N ASP A 41 -22.40 -3.63 -22.58
CA ASP A 41 -23.20 -3.65 -21.35
C ASP A 41 -23.55 -2.24 -20.85
N ILE A 42 -23.12 -1.19 -21.55
CA ILE A 42 -23.28 0.21 -21.14
C ILE A 42 -24.23 0.92 -22.11
N GLU A 43 -25.41 1.30 -21.63
CA GLU A 43 -26.44 1.99 -22.44
C GLU A 43 -26.06 3.43 -22.85
N ARG A 44 -25.07 4.03 -22.17
CA ARG A 44 -24.69 5.45 -22.29
C ARG A 44 -23.23 5.63 -22.66
N THR A 45 -22.86 6.84 -23.02
CA THR A 45 -21.44 7.22 -23.17
C THR A 45 -20.69 7.00 -21.86
N VAL A 46 -19.51 6.38 -21.94
CA VAL A 46 -18.57 6.29 -20.83
C VAL A 46 -17.99 7.66 -20.56
N ILE A 47 -18.13 8.14 -19.32
CA ILE A 47 -17.60 9.42 -18.87
C ILE A 47 -16.69 9.17 -17.67
N ALA A 48 -15.51 9.75 -17.72
CA ALA A 48 -14.52 9.70 -16.66
C ALA A 48 -13.93 11.10 -16.49
N GLU A 49 -13.90 11.58 -15.26
CA GLU A 49 -13.25 12.82 -14.89
C GLU A 49 -12.05 12.50 -14.01
N TYR A 50 -10.91 13.09 -14.37
CA TYR A 50 -9.65 12.95 -13.67
C TYR A 50 -9.22 14.30 -13.12
N GLU A 51 -8.61 14.28 -11.94
CA GLU A 51 -8.04 15.45 -11.29
C GLU A 51 -6.53 15.30 -11.18
N LEU A 52 -5.80 16.36 -11.53
CA LEU A 52 -4.40 16.52 -11.13
C LEU A 52 -4.38 16.96 -9.66
N GLU A 53 -4.35 15.98 -8.76
CA GLU A 53 -4.46 16.20 -7.32
C GLU A 53 -3.20 16.87 -6.75
N TYR A 54 -2.02 16.44 -7.22
CA TYR A 54 -0.73 16.98 -6.76
C TYR A 54 0.32 17.04 -7.86
N LEU A 55 1.23 18.01 -7.69
CA LEU A 55 2.55 18.02 -8.29
C LEU A 55 3.55 17.39 -7.33
N LEU A 56 4.47 16.59 -7.88
CA LEU A 56 5.56 15.99 -7.12
C LEU A 56 6.73 16.95 -7.01
N LEU A 57 7.17 17.15 -5.78
CA LEU A 57 8.49 17.65 -5.44
C LEU A 57 9.38 16.44 -5.14
N GLU A 58 10.40 16.23 -5.95
CA GLU A 58 11.32 15.11 -5.81
C GLU A 58 12.69 15.62 -5.36
N GLY A 59 13.51 14.73 -4.80
CA GLY A 59 14.89 15.10 -4.54
C GLY A 59 15.76 13.96 -4.07
N HIS A 60 17.04 14.28 -3.92
CA HIS A 60 18.09 13.41 -3.45
C HIS A 60 18.71 14.00 -2.18
N CYS A 61 18.96 13.17 -1.18
CA CYS A 61 19.55 13.60 0.08
C CYS A 61 20.80 12.79 0.42
N PHE A 62 21.88 13.47 0.80
CA PHE A 62 23.17 12.87 1.15
C PHE A 62 23.75 13.45 2.43
N ASP A 63 24.35 12.61 3.25
CA ASP A 63 25.17 13.03 4.39
C ASP A 63 26.56 13.45 3.89
N MET A 64 26.94 14.71 4.08
CA MET A 64 28.22 15.28 3.65
C MET A 64 29.44 14.61 4.30
N THR A 65 29.26 13.96 5.45
CA THR A 65 30.38 13.32 6.17
C THR A 65 30.68 11.94 5.60
N THR A 66 29.64 11.20 5.21
CA THR A 66 29.78 9.82 4.74
C THR A 66 29.59 9.67 3.23
N GLU A 67 29.10 10.72 2.56
CA GLU A 67 28.66 10.69 1.16
C GLU A 67 27.63 9.59 0.88
N GLN A 68 26.83 9.24 1.90
CA GLN A 68 25.82 8.19 1.82
C GLN A 68 24.42 8.80 2.06
N PRO A 69 23.39 8.23 1.44
CA PRO A 69 22.00 8.55 1.76
C PRO A 69 21.68 8.37 3.25
N PRO A 70 21.14 9.39 3.95
CA PRO A 70 20.71 9.29 5.34
C PRO A 70 19.35 8.55 5.40
N ARG A 71 19.38 7.24 5.16
CA ARG A 71 18.18 6.38 5.11
C ARG A 71 17.33 6.52 6.37
N GLY A 72 16.03 6.74 6.18
CA GLY A 72 15.09 6.92 7.28
C GLY A 72 14.95 8.37 7.76
N LEU A 73 15.78 9.29 7.28
CA LEU A 73 15.62 10.72 7.54
C LEU A 73 14.28 11.19 7.01
N GLN A 74 13.59 11.98 7.82
CA GLN A 74 12.26 12.48 7.51
C GLN A 74 12.30 13.96 7.17
N PHE A 75 11.63 14.32 6.08
CA PHE A 75 11.36 15.71 5.74
C PHE A 75 9.88 16.02 5.96
N THR A 76 9.60 17.28 6.25
CA THR A 76 8.27 17.88 6.21
C THR A 76 8.26 19.02 5.22
N LEU A 77 7.16 19.15 4.51
CA LEU A 77 6.86 20.29 3.65
C LEU A 77 5.65 21.03 4.21
N GLY A 78 5.74 22.34 4.30
CA GLY A 78 4.62 23.17 4.76
C GLY A 78 4.72 24.61 4.32
N THR A 79 3.81 25.44 4.82
CA THR A 79 3.78 26.88 4.61
C THR A 79 4.16 27.60 5.90
N LYS A 80 4.33 28.92 5.86
CA LYS A 80 4.57 29.72 7.08
C LYS A 80 3.46 29.57 8.13
N ASN A 81 2.20 29.42 7.68
CA ASN A 81 1.04 29.31 8.56
C ASN A 81 0.79 27.88 9.03
N GLN A 82 1.18 26.90 8.22
CA GLN A 82 1.06 25.48 8.55
C GLN A 82 2.40 24.79 8.22
N PRO A 83 3.35 24.75 9.18
CA PRO A 83 4.71 24.29 8.93
C PRO A 83 4.84 22.81 8.53
N VAL A 84 3.84 21.99 8.84
CA VAL A 84 3.79 20.57 8.52
C VAL A 84 2.47 20.28 7.80
N VAL A 85 2.53 20.11 6.48
CA VAL A 85 1.38 19.75 5.63
C VAL A 85 1.53 18.32 5.14
N VAL A 86 2.71 17.96 4.65
CA VAL A 86 3.06 16.59 4.23
C VAL A 86 4.44 16.22 4.73
N ASP A 87 4.71 14.92 4.80
CA ASP A 87 5.99 14.36 5.19
C ASP A 87 6.43 13.24 4.26
N THR A 88 7.71 12.90 4.34
CA THR A 88 8.30 11.80 3.57
C THR A 88 9.52 11.23 4.28
N ILE A 89 10.04 10.11 3.76
CA ILE A 89 11.24 9.43 4.26
C ILE A 89 12.25 9.30 3.11
N VAL A 90 13.53 9.52 3.40
CA VAL A 90 14.64 9.32 2.48
C VAL A 90 14.97 7.84 2.31
N MET A 91 14.97 7.37 1.06
CA MET A 91 15.40 6.01 0.66
C MET A 91 16.92 5.84 0.72
N ALA A 92 17.40 4.60 0.85
CA ALA A 92 18.83 4.32 0.68
C ALA A 92 19.23 4.33 -0.80
N ASN A 93 18.34 3.92 -1.71
CA ASN A 93 18.57 4.06 -3.14
C ASN A 93 18.60 5.55 -3.51
N LEU A 94 19.78 6.04 -3.91
CA LEU A 94 20.00 7.39 -4.45
C LEU A 94 19.61 8.55 -3.51
N GLY A 95 19.38 8.30 -2.23
CA GLY A 95 18.86 9.33 -1.32
C GLY A 95 17.49 9.87 -1.72
N TYR A 96 16.74 9.10 -2.52
CA TYR A 96 15.52 9.58 -3.14
C TYR A 96 14.42 9.84 -2.11
N PHE A 97 13.73 10.96 -2.26
CA PHE A 97 12.49 11.28 -1.56
C PHE A 97 11.50 11.98 -2.51
N GLN A 98 10.22 11.89 -2.19
CA GLN A 98 9.17 12.64 -2.88
C GLN A 98 8.15 13.20 -1.89
N LEU A 99 7.64 14.39 -2.19
CA LEU A 99 6.60 15.09 -1.45
C LEU A 99 5.51 15.53 -2.42
N LYS A 100 4.27 15.53 -1.93
CA LYS A 100 3.09 15.93 -2.70
C LYS A 100 2.75 17.36 -2.37
N ALA A 101 2.63 18.21 -3.38
CA ALA A 101 2.38 19.62 -3.18
C ALA A 101 1.58 20.21 -4.34
N ASN A 102 1.00 21.38 -4.10
CA ASN A 102 0.30 22.16 -5.10
C ASN A 102 1.08 23.45 -5.41
N PRO A 103 0.73 24.18 -6.50
CA PRO A 103 1.39 25.44 -6.80
C PRO A 103 1.40 26.39 -5.61
N GLY A 104 2.57 26.96 -5.30
CA GLY A 104 2.74 27.78 -4.10
C GLY A 104 4.19 27.86 -3.61
N VAL A 105 4.36 28.58 -2.51
CA VAL A 105 5.63 28.72 -1.79
C VAL A 105 5.64 27.79 -0.59
N TRP A 106 6.59 26.86 -0.60
CA TRP A 106 6.74 25.82 0.39
C TRP A 106 8.05 25.97 1.16
N ILE A 107 8.06 25.44 2.38
CA ILE A 107 9.21 25.39 3.25
C ILE A 107 9.49 23.92 3.56
N LEU A 108 10.66 23.46 3.15
CA LEU A 108 11.17 22.13 3.46
C LEU A 108 11.97 22.17 4.77
N LYS A 109 11.65 21.30 5.72
CA LYS A 109 12.39 21.16 6.99
C LYS A 109 12.65 19.71 7.32
N LEU A 110 13.66 19.46 8.14
CA LEU A 110 13.78 18.19 8.84
C LEU A 110 12.57 18.04 9.76
N ARG A 111 11.98 16.84 9.80
CA ARG A 111 10.88 16.56 10.70
C ARG A 111 11.36 16.67 12.16
N GLN A 112 10.61 17.40 12.98
CA GLN A 112 10.84 17.47 14.43
C GLN A 112 10.93 16.08 15.06
N GLY A 113 11.86 15.91 16.00
CA GLY A 113 12.24 14.63 16.59
C GLY A 113 13.57 14.14 16.03
N LYS A 114 13.79 12.82 15.96
CA LYS A 114 15.10 12.21 15.63
C LYS A 114 15.79 12.78 14.39
N SER A 115 15.04 13.12 13.35
CA SER A 115 15.63 13.67 12.12
C SER A 115 16.27 15.03 12.37
N GLU A 116 15.55 15.97 12.96
CA GLU A 116 16.08 17.27 13.35
C GLU A 116 17.05 17.20 14.54
N ASP A 117 16.89 16.25 15.46
CA ASP A 117 17.79 16.10 16.61
C ASP A 117 19.19 15.67 16.17
N ILE A 118 19.27 14.71 15.23
CA ILE A 118 20.53 14.10 14.80
C ILE A 118 21.18 14.90 13.66
N TYR A 119 20.39 15.43 12.72
CA TYR A 119 20.88 16.06 11.50
C TYR A 119 20.58 17.56 11.44
N GLN A 120 21.35 18.26 10.61
CA GLN A 120 21.06 19.61 10.15
C GLN A 120 21.24 19.68 8.63
N ILE A 121 20.46 20.52 7.96
CA ILE A 121 20.65 20.82 6.53
C ILE A 121 21.82 21.80 6.42
N VAL A 122 22.83 21.43 5.64
CA VAL A 122 24.05 22.23 5.44
C VAL A 122 24.21 22.76 4.02
N GLY A 123 23.44 22.21 3.07
CA GLY A 123 23.45 22.65 1.69
C GLY A 123 22.19 22.21 0.98
N HIS A 124 21.79 22.97 -0.03
CA HIS A 124 20.69 22.61 -0.90
C HIS A 124 20.83 23.26 -2.29
N GLU A 125 20.43 22.51 -3.31
CA GLU A 125 20.39 22.93 -4.71
C GLU A 125 19.00 22.67 -5.31
N GLY A 126 18.66 23.40 -6.39
CA GLY A 126 17.35 23.32 -7.04
C GLY A 126 16.21 24.04 -6.29
N THR A 127 16.53 24.85 -5.29
CA THR A 127 15.61 25.61 -4.42
C THR A 127 15.53 27.10 -4.81
N ASP A 128 14.67 27.87 -4.15
CA ASP A 128 14.49 29.32 -4.39
C ASP A 128 15.01 30.20 -3.24
N SER A 129 15.64 29.59 -2.22
CA SER A 129 16.42 30.27 -1.19
C SER A 129 17.93 30.17 -1.45
N GLN A 130 18.71 31.07 -0.87
CA GLN A 130 20.19 31.02 -0.91
C GLN A 130 20.72 29.95 0.05
N SER A 131 21.75 29.21 -0.39
CA SER A 131 22.23 27.97 0.25
C SER A 131 22.88 28.10 1.65
N ASN A 132 22.86 29.27 2.30
CA ASN A 132 23.57 29.49 3.57
C ASN A 132 22.76 30.25 4.65
N LEU A 133 21.50 30.60 4.40
CA LEU A 133 20.72 31.46 5.30
C LEU A 133 19.23 31.07 5.33
N GLY A 134 18.79 30.51 6.45
CA GLY A 134 17.37 30.38 6.81
C GLY A 134 16.67 29.11 6.35
N ASP A 135 15.36 29.21 6.17
CA ASP A 135 14.49 28.11 5.78
C ASP A 135 14.74 27.69 4.32
N VAL A 136 14.66 26.39 4.01
CA VAL A 136 14.74 25.88 2.63
C VAL A 136 13.43 26.18 1.90
N ILE A 137 13.44 27.18 1.01
CA ILE A 137 12.25 27.65 0.29
C ILE A 137 12.18 26.99 -1.08
N VAL A 138 11.01 26.45 -1.41
CA VAL A 138 10.71 25.80 -2.68
C VAL A 138 9.42 26.39 -3.25
N VAL A 139 9.53 27.01 -4.41
CA VAL A 139 8.41 27.55 -5.19
C VAL A 139 8.05 26.57 -6.29
N LEU A 140 6.79 26.13 -6.27
CA LEU A 140 6.17 25.34 -7.34
C LEU A 140 5.29 26.26 -8.19
N ASN A 141 5.79 26.65 -9.36
CA ASN A 141 5.11 27.55 -10.30
C ASN A 141 5.05 26.98 -11.72
N SER A 142 5.35 25.69 -11.88
CA SER A 142 5.41 25.01 -13.17
C SER A 142 4.84 23.60 -13.05
N PHE A 143 4.25 23.11 -14.13
CA PHE A 143 3.84 21.72 -14.28
C PHE A 143 5.03 20.76 -14.49
N LYS A 144 6.23 21.29 -14.73
CA LYS A 144 7.45 20.50 -14.77
C LYS A 144 7.88 20.17 -13.35
N SER A 145 8.47 18.99 -13.22
CA SER A 145 8.95 18.51 -11.94
C SER A 145 10.15 19.30 -11.47
N LYS A 146 10.17 19.55 -10.17
CA LYS A 146 11.28 20.19 -9.48
C LYS A 146 12.02 19.12 -8.69
N ILE A 147 13.30 18.99 -8.97
CA ILE A 147 14.19 18.02 -8.33
C ILE A 147 15.17 18.81 -7.46
N LEU A 148 15.26 18.43 -6.19
CA LEU A 148 16.15 19.05 -5.21
C LEU A 148 17.35 18.15 -4.94
N GLU A 149 18.49 18.76 -4.61
CA GLU A 149 19.57 18.06 -3.91
C GLU A 149 19.72 18.67 -2.52
N ILE A 150 19.66 17.84 -1.48
CA ILE A 150 19.72 18.26 -0.08
C ILE A 150 20.92 17.60 0.59
N GLN A 151 21.83 18.43 1.08
CA GLN A 151 23.00 18.00 1.82
C GLN A 151 22.72 18.18 3.32
N VAL A 152 22.90 17.10 4.06
CA VAL A 152 22.75 17.10 5.53
C VAL A 152 24.05 16.71 6.18
N GLN A 153 24.17 17.03 7.47
CA GLN A 153 25.28 16.61 8.30
C GLN A 153 24.77 16.25 9.68
N LYS A 154 25.34 15.20 10.30
CA LYS A 154 25.06 14.93 11.71
C LYS A 154 25.60 16.05 12.59
N LYS A 155 24.86 16.43 13.63
CA LYS A 155 25.33 17.37 14.65
C LYS A 155 26.51 16.77 15.42
N PRO A 156 27.48 17.58 15.88
CA PRO A 156 28.72 17.09 16.50
C PRO A 156 28.50 16.15 17.70
N ASP A 157 27.46 16.37 18.50
CA ASP A 157 27.09 15.58 19.67
C ASP A 157 26.30 14.30 19.32
N LYS A 158 25.90 14.13 18.05
CA LYS A 158 24.98 13.08 17.57
C LYS A 158 25.59 12.13 16.52
N ILE A 159 26.90 12.23 16.28
CA ILE A 159 27.61 11.44 15.24
C ILE A 159 27.35 9.92 15.35
N LYS A 160 27.24 9.40 16.58
CA LYS A 160 27.02 7.97 16.88
C LYS A 160 25.55 7.54 16.98
N GLU A 161 24.61 8.44 16.71
CA GLU A 161 23.19 8.13 16.69
C GLU A 161 22.73 7.70 15.30
N ASP A 162 21.75 6.80 15.24
CA ASP A 162 21.12 6.32 14.01
C ASP A 162 19.61 6.48 14.17
N ILE A 163 18.98 7.11 13.17
CA ILE A 163 17.55 7.41 13.13
C ILE A 163 16.72 6.13 13.31
N LEU A 164 17.17 5.02 12.72
CA LEU A 164 16.49 3.73 12.70
C LEU A 164 16.82 2.87 13.93
N THR A 165 17.67 3.35 14.84
CA THR A 165 17.92 2.71 16.13
C THR A 165 17.13 3.43 17.23
N ASP A 166 16.34 2.68 17.98
CA ASP A 166 15.82 3.16 19.25
C ASP A 166 16.91 2.92 20.31
N LYS A 167 17.59 3.99 20.74
CA LYS A 167 18.44 3.94 21.95
C LYS A 167 17.62 4.07 23.23
N ASP A 168 16.34 4.41 23.13
CA ASP A 168 15.42 4.49 24.26
C ASP A 168 14.03 4.01 23.84
N GLU A 169 13.59 2.88 24.39
CA GLU A 169 12.19 2.81 24.80
C GLU A 169 11.93 4.04 25.68
N ARG A 170 10.89 4.83 25.35
CA ARG A 170 10.39 6.02 26.09
C ARG A 170 10.95 7.36 25.62
N LYS A 171 10.33 7.95 24.59
CA LYS A 171 9.60 9.24 24.66
C LYS A 171 9.27 9.78 23.25
N GLY A 172 7.98 10.01 23.01
CA GLY A 172 7.48 11.15 22.22
C GLY A 172 7.37 10.96 20.70
N MET A 173 6.27 10.39 20.20
CA MET A 173 5.80 10.57 18.82
C MET A 173 4.28 10.31 18.69
N TRP A 174 3.45 11.03 19.47
CA TRP A 174 1.98 10.89 19.33
C TRP A 174 1.21 12.19 19.13
N ASP A 175 1.87 13.35 19.05
CA ASP A 175 1.15 14.63 18.96
C ASP A 175 0.86 15.12 17.53
N SER A 176 1.34 14.44 16.47
CA SER A 176 1.26 14.98 15.10
C SER A 176 0.27 14.29 14.15
N ILE A 177 -0.53 13.31 14.59
CA ILE A 177 -1.59 12.69 13.76
C ILE A 177 -3.01 13.21 14.15
N LYS A 178 -3.10 14.15 15.09
CA LYS A 178 -4.38 14.66 15.63
C LYS A 178 -5.02 15.84 14.88
N SER A 179 -4.79 15.99 13.58
CA SER A 179 -5.55 16.99 12.78
C SER A 179 -6.62 16.34 11.91
N PHE A 180 -7.60 15.65 12.53
CA PHE A 180 -9.00 15.57 12.09
C PHE A 180 -9.77 14.67 13.07
N THR A 181 -10.14 15.19 14.25
CA THR A 181 -11.29 14.77 15.08
C THR A 181 -11.23 15.52 16.41
N ARG A 182 -12.16 16.46 16.59
CA ARG A 182 -12.36 17.18 17.85
C ARG A 182 -13.62 16.61 18.51
N SER A 183 -13.49 15.71 19.49
CA SER A 183 -14.35 15.73 20.68
C SER A 183 -13.78 14.87 21.82
N LEU A 184 -13.74 15.51 23.00
CA LEU A 184 -13.67 15.05 24.39
C LEU A 184 -13.31 13.57 24.71
N HIS A 185 -12.21 13.34 25.43
CA HIS A 185 -12.24 13.13 26.90
C HIS A 185 -10.83 12.95 27.52
N LYS A 186 -10.81 13.21 28.82
CA LYS A 186 -9.68 13.40 29.75
C LYS A 186 -9.04 12.05 30.15
N GLU A 187 -7.72 12.09 30.34
CA GLU A 187 -6.84 11.18 31.10
C GLU A 187 -7.23 9.70 31.23
N LYS A 188 -6.48 8.83 30.54
CA LYS A 188 -6.18 7.46 30.98
C LYS A 188 -4.81 7.04 30.46
N GLU A 189 -4.13 6.24 31.28
CA GLU A 189 -2.76 5.74 31.15
C GLU A 189 -2.36 5.33 29.73
N LYS A 190 -1.10 5.64 29.37
CA LYS A 190 -0.44 5.30 28.11
C LYS A 190 -0.34 3.78 27.92
N LYS A 191 -1.40 3.17 27.41
CA LYS A 191 -1.30 1.93 26.63
C LYS A 191 -0.78 2.30 25.25
N GLU A 192 0.23 1.58 24.75
CA GLU A 192 0.44 1.45 23.30
C GLU A 192 -0.92 1.21 22.66
N ILE A 193 -1.25 2.00 21.63
CA ILE A 193 -2.54 1.83 20.97
C ILE A 193 -2.43 0.49 20.23
N ASP A 194 -3.03 -0.54 20.82
CA ASP A 194 -3.13 -1.91 20.33
C ASP A 194 -3.96 -1.89 19.02
N ILE A 195 -3.38 -1.39 17.94
CA ILE A 195 -4.01 -1.30 16.62
C ILE A 195 -3.50 -2.45 15.75
N LEU A 196 -4.43 -3.07 15.04
CA LEU A 196 -4.14 -4.01 13.97
C LEU A 196 -4.12 -3.25 12.64
N ASN A 197 -2.93 -3.13 12.03
CA ASN A 197 -2.76 -2.44 10.75
C ASN A 197 -2.83 -3.43 9.59
N ILE A 198 -3.82 -3.28 8.71
CA ILE A 198 -4.06 -4.16 7.56
C ILE A 198 -3.95 -3.34 6.28
N PHE A 199 -3.09 -3.77 5.36
CA PHE A 199 -2.91 -3.18 4.05
C PHE A 199 -3.57 -4.06 2.98
N SER A 200 -4.27 -3.46 2.04
CA SER A 200 -4.85 -4.18 0.91
C SER A 200 -4.97 -3.27 -0.32
N VAL A 201 -5.23 -3.87 -1.47
CA VAL A 201 -5.40 -3.20 -2.76
C VAL A 201 -6.47 -3.91 -3.57
N ALA A 202 -7.29 -3.14 -4.27
CA ALA A 202 -8.25 -3.64 -5.24
C ALA A 202 -8.16 -2.81 -6.51
N SER A 203 -8.54 -3.41 -7.64
CA SER A 203 -8.66 -2.76 -8.94
C SER A 203 -9.91 -3.31 -9.63
N GLY A 204 -10.85 -2.44 -9.96
CA GLY A 204 -12.15 -2.78 -10.50
C GLY A 204 -13.20 -3.15 -9.46
N HIS A 205 -14.47 -2.95 -9.83
CA HIS A 205 -15.62 -3.04 -8.93
C HIS A 205 -15.80 -4.43 -8.31
N LEU A 206 -15.43 -5.48 -9.03
CA LEU A 206 -15.50 -6.86 -8.52
C LEU A 206 -14.55 -7.06 -7.33
N TYR A 207 -13.29 -6.65 -7.47
CA TYR A 207 -12.32 -6.77 -6.38
C TYR A 207 -12.61 -5.82 -5.24
N GLU A 208 -13.21 -4.65 -5.49
CA GLU A 208 -13.69 -3.75 -4.44
C GLU A 208 -14.86 -4.33 -3.65
N ARG A 209 -15.72 -5.13 -4.29
CA ARG A 209 -16.75 -5.90 -3.60
C ARG A 209 -16.14 -6.96 -2.69
N PHE A 210 -15.17 -7.73 -3.19
CA PHE A 210 -14.43 -8.67 -2.37
C PHE A 210 -13.71 -7.98 -1.21
N LEU A 211 -13.06 -6.83 -1.47
CA LEU A 211 -12.33 -6.06 -0.47
C LEU A 211 -13.22 -5.67 0.72
N ARG A 212 -14.46 -5.22 0.46
CA ARG A 212 -15.43 -4.89 1.52
C ARG A 212 -15.79 -6.12 2.36
N ILE A 213 -15.94 -7.28 1.73
CA ILE A 213 -16.21 -8.56 2.41
C ILE A 213 -15.00 -8.99 3.24
N MET A 214 -13.79 -8.89 2.70
CA MET A 214 -12.54 -9.15 3.42
C MET A 214 -12.47 -8.29 4.69
N MET A 215 -12.71 -6.98 4.56
CA MET A 215 -12.75 -6.06 5.70
C MET A 215 -13.77 -6.48 6.75
N LEU A 216 -15.01 -6.78 6.34
CA LEU A 216 -16.05 -7.22 7.27
C LEU A 216 -15.67 -8.53 7.96
N SER A 217 -15.10 -9.49 7.23
CA SER A 217 -14.63 -10.76 7.80
C SER A 217 -13.54 -10.57 8.85
N VAL A 218 -12.61 -9.62 8.67
CA VAL A 218 -11.63 -9.26 9.69
C VAL A 218 -12.33 -8.72 10.94
N LEU A 219 -13.22 -7.74 10.76
CA LEU A 219 -13.87 -7.03 11.87
C LEU A 219 -14.77 -7.96 12.71
N ARG A 220 -15.37 -8.98 12.10
CA ARG A 220 -16.14 -10.00 12.80
C ARG A 220 -15.28 -10.95 13.64
N ASN A 221 -14.00 -11.07 13.32
CA ASN A 221 -13.09 -12.05 13.90
C ASN A 221 -11.98 -11.44 14.79
N THR A 222 -12.03 -10.14 15.07
CA THR A 222 -11.08 -9.49 15.99
C THR A 222 -11.78 -8.53 16.95
N LYS A 223 -11.24 -8.43 18.17
CA LYS A 223 -11.63 -7.39 19.15
C LYS A 223 -10.65 -6.22 19.18
N THR A 224 -9.54 -6.34 18.46
CA THR A 224 -8.49 -5.33 18.39
C THR A 224 -8.91 -4.22 17.43
N PRO A 225 -8.80 -2.94 17.81
CA PRO A 225 -9.05 -1.83 16.90
C PRO A 225 -8.29 -1.98 15.59
N VAL A 226 -9.00 -1.92 14.46
CA VAL A 226 -8.42 -2.13 13.13
C VAL A 226 -8.21 -0.80 12.43
N LYS A 227 -7.04 -0.65 11.81
CA LYS A 227 -6.77 0.41 10.82
C LYS A 227 -6.46 -0.22 9.46
N PHE A 228 -7.30 0.07 8.47
CA PHE A 228 -7.08 -0.35 7.10
C PHE A 228 -6.27 0.69 6.31
N TRP A 229 -5.37 0.21 5.46
CA TRP A 229 -4.54 1.03 4.59
C TRP A 229 -4.80 0.59 3.15
N PHE A 230 -5.07 1.55 2.27
CA PHE A 230 -5.38 1.26 0.86
C PHE A 230 -4.53 2.09 -0.08
N LEU A 231 -4.18 1.51 -1.22
CA LEU A 231 -3.49 2.24 -2.28
C LEU A 231 -4.48 3.08 -3.08
N LYS A 232 -4.49 4.40 -2.82
CA LYS A 232 -5.53 5.34 -3.29
C LYS A 232 -5.82 5.27 -4.79
N ASN A 233 -4.77 5.23 -5.62
CA ASN A 233 -4.86 5.38 -7.08
C ASN A 233 -5.59 4.26 -7.82
N TYR A 234 -5.81 3.12 -7.15
CA TYR A 234 -6.41 1.94 -7.76
C TYR A 234 -7.86 1.73 -7.34
N LEU A 235 -8.32 2.51 -6.35
CA LEU A 235 -9.70 2.51 -5.91
C LEU A 235 -10.54 3.42 -6.82
N SER A 236 -11.74 2.95 -7.12
CA SER A 236 -12.77 3.69 -7.84
C SER A 236 -13.24 4.90 -7.02
N PRO A 237 -13.74 5.95 -7.69
CA PRO A 237 -14.44 7.05 -7.02
C PRO A 237 -15.54 6.55 -6.08
N THR A 238 -16.34 5.58 -6.53
CA THR A 238 -17.42 4.97 -5.76
C THR A 238 -16.94 4.36 -4.44
N PHE A 239 -15.83 3.60 -4.45
CA PHE A 239 -15.28 3.04 -3.22
C PHE A 239 -14.81 4.14 -2.27
N LYS A 240 -14.10 5.16 -2.79
CA LYS A 240 -13.61 6.30 -2.00
C LYS A 240 -14.74 7.09 -1.35
N GLU A 241 -15.91 7.19 -1.99
CA GLU A 241 -17.10 7.82 -1.41
C GLU A 241 -17.76 6.98 -0.30
N VAL A 242 -17.72 5.65 -0.42
CA VAL A 242 -18.43 4.72 0.49
C VAL A 242 -17.63 4.41 1.76
N ILE A 243 -16.30 4.31 1.66
CA ILE A 243 -15.43 3.88 2.78
C ILE A 243 -15.60 4.70 4.07
N PRO A 244 -15.88 6.03 4.08
CA PRO A 244 -16.11 6.78 5.32
C PRO A 244 -17.37 6.33 6.06
N TYR A 245 -18.42 5.96 5.33
CA TYR A 245 -19.66 5.45 5.91
C TYR A 245 -19.48 4.06 6.50
N MET A 246 -18.76 3.18 5.79
CA MET A 246 -18.37 1.88 6.32
C MET A 246 -17.51 2.01 7.59
N ALA A 247 -16.55 2.93 7.61
CA ALA A 247 -15.70 3.19 8.76
C ALA A 247 -16.50 3.59 10.00
N LYS A 248 -17.54 4.41 9.80
CA LYS A 248 -18.46 4.82 10.86
C LYS A 248 -19.35 3.66 11.33
N GLU A 249 -19.93 2.91 10.41
CA GLU A 249 -20.85 1.81 10.70
C GLU A 249 -20.15 0.66 11.44
N TYR A 250 -19.00 0.24 10.93
CA TYR A 250 -18.27 -0.91 11.46
C TYR A 250 -17.16 -0.56 12.46
N GLY A 251 -16.96 0.73 12.76
CA GLY A 251 -16.06 1.18 13.82
C GLY A 251 -14.57 0.94 13.55
N PHE A 252 -14.09 1.17 12.33
CA PHE A 252 -12.66 1.04 11.98
C PHE A 252 -12.03 2.36 11.56
N GLN A 253 -10.70 2.43 11.59
CA GLN A 253 -9.93 3.53 11.02
C GLN A 253 -9.43 3.17 9.63
N TYR A 254 -9.23 4.15 8.75
CA TYR A 254 -8.57 3.90 7.48
C TYR A 254 -7.69 5.05 7.03
N GLU A 255 -6.75 4.77 6.13
CA GLU A 255 -5.93 5.77 5.47
C GLU A 255 -5.65 5.37 4.01
N LEU A 256 -5.73 6.36 3.11
CA LEU A 256 -5.46 6.18 1.69
C LEU A 256 -4.03 6.61 1.41
N VAL A 257 -3.15 5.63 1.27
CA VAL A 257 -1.72 5.84 0.97
C VAL A 257 -1.49 5.89 -0.52
N GLN A 258 -0.49 6.66 -0.92
CA GLN A 258 -0.14 6.85 -2.32
C GLN A 258 1.33 7.28 -2.39
N TYR A 259 2.08 6.68 -3.29
CA TYR A 259 3.47 6.96 -3.58
C TYR A 259 3.63 6.87 -5.09
N LYS A 260 4.35 7.80 -5.75
CA LYS A 260 4.60 7.68 -7.20
C LYS A 260 5.77 6.73 -7.43
N TRP A 261 5.65 5.89 -8.46
CA TRP A 261 6.76 5.05 -8.92
C TRP A 261 7.97 5.94 -9.32
N PRO A 262 9.14 5.80 -8.68
CA PRO A 262 10.28 6.67 -8.94
C PRO A 262 10.81 6.53 -10.37
N ARG A 263 11.27 7.64 -10.97
CA ARG A 263 11.75 7.68 -12.37
C ARG A 263 12.93 6.75 -12.65
N TRP A 264 13.82 6.61 -11.67
CA TRP A 264 15.02 5.79 -11.77
C TRP A 264 14.71 4.29 -11.71
N LEU A 265 13.54 3.91 -11.20
CA LEU A 265 13.11 2.53 -11.06
C LEU A 265 12.36 2.10 -12.32
N HIS A 266 12.75 0.96 -12.91
CA HIS A 266 12.18 0.45 -14.15
C HIS A 266 10.65 0.35 -14.05
N GLN A 267 9.96 0.99 -14.99
CA GLN A 267 8.50 1.12 -14.99
C GLN A 267 7.83 -0.17 -15.48
N GLN A 268 6.59 -0.39 -15.06
CA GLN A 268 5.71 -1.42 -15.62
C GLN A 268 4.59 -0.75 -16.40
N THR A 269 4.19 -1.35 -17.53
CA THR A 269 3.10 -0.82 -18.38
C THR A 269 1.75 -1.47 -18.05
N GLU A 270 1.76 -2.74 -17.67
CA GLU A 270 0.57 -3.48 -17.30
C GLU A 270 0.11 -3.14 -15.88
N LYS A 271 -1.17 -2.73 -15.74
CA LYS A 271 -1.75 -2.29 -14.46
C LYS A 271 -1.56 -3.33 -13.35
N GLN A 272 -1.76 -4.60 -13.65
CA GLN A 272 -1.59 -5.70 -12.70
C GLN A 272 -0.15 -5.80 -12.17
N ARG A 273 0.85 -5.70 -13.06
CA ARG A 273 2.28 -5.72 -12.66
C ARG A 273 2.65 -4.50 -11.83
N ILE A 274 2.06 -3.34 -12.11
CA ILE A 274 2.27 -2.15 -11.28
C ILE A 274 1.71 -2.37 -9.87
N ILE A 275 0.49 -2.90 -9.74
CA ILE A 275 -0.14 -3.22 -8.44
C ILE A 275 0.73 -4.21 -7.65
N TRP A 276 1.22 -5.26 -8.29
CA TRP A 276 2.16 -6.21 -7.67
C TRP A 276 3.43 -5.53 -7.17
N GLY A 277 3.97 -4.58 -7.93
CA GLY A 277 5.11 -3.77 -7.49
C GLY A 277 4.80 -3.00 -6.20
N TYR A 278 3.63 -2.36 -6.11
CA TYR A 278 3.25 -1.62 -4.89
C TYR A 278 3.04 -2.50 -3.65
N LYS A 279 2.67 -3.78 -3.84
CA LYS A 279 2.56 -4.73 -2.73
C LYS A 279 3.90 -4.99 -2.03
N ILE A 280 5.04 -4.86 -2.73
CA ILE A 280 6.35 -5.29 -2.22
C ILE A 280 7.45 -4.21 -2.24
N LEU A 281 7.53 -3.39 -3.29
CA LEU A 281 8.69 -2.52 -3.54
C LEU A 281 8.74 -1.27 -2.66
N PHE A 282 7.62 -0.83 -2.10
CA PHE A 282 7.51 0.47 -1.42
C PHE A 282 7.06 0.37 0.05
N LEU A 283 7.06 -0.83 0.64
CA LEU A 283 6.59 -1.07 2.01
C LEU A 283 7.32 -0.21 3.06
N ASP A 284 8.60 0.13 2.84
CA ASP A 284 9.40 0.97 3.73
C ASP A 284 8.97 2.43 3.76
N VAL A 285 8.46 2.96 2.64
CA VAL A 285 8.13 4.38 2.45
C VAL A 285 6.64 4.68 2.33
N LEU A 286 5.81 3.68 2.04
CA LEU A 286 4.37 3.85 1.85
C LEU A 286 3.65 4.17 3.18
N PHE A 287 4.22 3.71 4.29
CA PHE A 287 3.67 3.90 5.63
C PHE A 287 4.55 4.84 6.47
N PRO A 288 3.95 5.62 7.38
CA PRO A 288 4.70 6.42 8.35
C PRO A 288 5.66 5.59 9.20
N LEU A 289 6.75 6.20 9.72
CA LEU A 289 7.70 5.51 10.60
C LEU A 289 7.08 4.97 11.88
N ALA A 290 5.98 5.56 12.34
CA ALA A 290 5.24 5.13 13.54
C ALA A 290 4.48 3.80 13.36
N VAL A 291 4.33 3.32 12.12
CA VAL A 291 3.75 2.00 11.86
C VAL A 291 4.86 0.96 11.97
N ASP A 292 4.75 0.12 13.00
CA ASP A 292 5.77 -0.88 13.35
C ASP A 292 5.60 -2.17 12.55
N LYS A 293 4.36 -2.61 12.35
CA LYS A 293 4.02 -3.86 11.66
C LYS A 293 2.75 -3.69 10.85
N ILE A 294 2.73 -4.25 9.64
CA ILE A 294 1.59 -4.25 8.72
C ILE A 294 1.30 -5.68 8.27
N ILE A 295 0.04 -6.05 8.11
CA ILE A 295 -0.39 -7.31 7.50
C ILE A 295 -1.01 -6.99 6.16
N PHE A 296 -0.50 -7.59 5.08
CA PHE A 296 -1.18 -7.55 3.80
C PHE A 296 -2.20 -8.69 3.73
N VAL A 297 -3.42 -8.37 3.30
CA VAL A 297 -4.49 -9.34 3.04
C VAL A 297 -5.05 -9.07 1.64
N ASP A 298 -5.02 -10.07 0.76
CA ASP A 298 -5.58 -9.92 -0.59
C ASP A 298 -7.09 -9.68 -0.53
N ALA A 299 -7.61 -8.95 -1.53
CA ALA A 299 -8.98 -8.45 -1.49
C ALA A 299 -10.04 -9.57 -1.49
N ASP A 300 -9.73 -10.72 -2.10
CA ASP A 300 -10.60 -11.89 -2.21
C ASP A 300 -10.39 -12.94 -1.10
N GLN A 301 -9.67 -12.59 -0.03
CA GLN A 301 -9.57 -13.44 1.14
C GLN A 301 -10.76 -13.30 2.10
N ILE A 302 -11.07 -14.41 2.78
CA ILE A 302 -11.99 -14.44 3.91
C ILE A 302 -11.23 -14.84 5.17
N VAL A 303 -11.33 -14.00 6.20
CA VAL A 303 -10.64 -14.16 7.48
C VAL A 303 -11.61 -14.75 8.50
N ARG A 304 -11.22 -15.85 9.16
CA ARG A 304 -12.01 -16.61 10.15
C ARG A 304 -11.41 -16.58 11.56
N HIS A 305 -10.26 -15.94 11.74
CA HIS A 305 -9.52 -15.92 13.00
C HIS A 305 -8.92 -14.54 13.25
N ASP A 306 -8.54 -14.28 14.50
CA ASP A 306 -7.98 -12.99 14.91
C ASP A 306 -6.58 -12.78 14.31
N LEU A 307 -6.47 -11.87 13.35
CA LEU A 307 -5.21 -11.49 12.72
C LEU A 307 -4.21 -10.85 13.69
N LYS A 308 -4.63 -10.49 14.92
CA LYS A 308 -3.71 -10.16 16.01
C LYS A 308 -2.66 -11.26 16.22
N GLU A 309 -3.03 -12.53 16.07
CA GLU A 309 -2.07 -13.63 16.19
C GLU A 309 -0.91 -13.53 15.17
N LEU A 310 -1.17 -13.08 13.94
CA LEU A 310 -0.10 -12.83 12.95
C LEU A 310 0.73 -11.60 13.30
N ARG A 311 0.09 -10.56 13.80
CA ARG A 311 0.78 -9.35 14.26
C ARG A 311 1.72 -9.67 15.42
N ASP A 312 1.31 -10.52 16.34
CA ASP A 312 2.07 -10.85 17.55
C ASP A 312 3.06 -12.01 17.32
N LEU A 313 2.98 -12.70 16.18
CA LEU A 313 3.90 -13.78 15.81
C LEU A 313 5.35 -13.29 15.74
N ASP A 314 6.24 -14.05 16.37
CA ASP A 314 7.69 -13.87 16.24
C ASP A 314 8.16 -14.31 14.84
N LEU A 315 8.84 -13.41 14.16
CA LEU A 315 9.38 -13.62 12.82
C LEU A 315 10.83 -14.16 12.85
N ASP A 316 11.36 -14.51 14.02
CA ASP A 316 12.74 -14.99 14.23
C ASP A 316 13.78 -14.02 13.65
N GLY A 317 13.51 -12.71 13.75
CA GLY A 317 14.35 -11.65 13.19
C GLY A 317 14.26 -11.47 11.66
N ALA A 318 13.38 -12.20 10.97
CA ALA A 318 13.03 -11.94 9.57
C ALA A 318 12.19 -10.65 9.45
N PRO A 319 12.40 -9.83 8.40
CA PRO A 319 11.63 -8.60 8.18
C PRO A 319 10.17 -8.86 7.77
N TYR A 320 9.85 -10.06 7.29
CA TYR A 320 8.49 -10.43 6.93
C TYR A 320 8.26 -11.95 7.00
N GLY A 321 7.00 -12.33 7.15
CA GLY A 321 6.54 -13.71 7.14
C GLY A 321 5.46 -13.94 6.09
N TYR A 322 5.59 -15.04 5.34
CA TYR A 322 4.66 -15.42 4.28
C TYR A 322 4.18 -16.86 4.49
N THR A 323 2.97 -17.17 4.04
CA THR A 323 2.46 -18.54 3.99
C THR A 323 3.04 -19.32 2.80
N PRO A 324 3.56 -20.54 3.00
CA PRO A 324 4.01 -21.38 1.90
C PRO A 324 2.83 -21.94 1.09
N PHE A 325 3.09 -22.35 -0.16
CA PHE A 325 2.11 -23.12 -0.93
C PHE A 325 1.69 -24.40 -0.21
N CYS A 326 0.39 -24.67 -0.21
CA CYS A 326 -0.15 -25.95 0.22
C CYS A 326 0.40 -27.08 -0.64
N ASP A 327 0.80 -28.15 0.04
CA ASP A 327 1.37 -29.33 -0.60
C ASP A 327 0.48 -30.56 -0.55
N SER A 328 -0.73 -30.45 0.02
CA SER A 328 -1.54 -31.62 0.36
C SER A 328 -2.44 -32.16 -0.75
N ARG A 329 -2.87 -31.35 -1.72
CA ARG A 329 -3.63 -31.84 -2.88
C ARG A 329 -2.70 -32.40 -3.98
N THR A 330 -2.48 -33.71 -3.98
CA THR A 330 -1.53 -34.42 -4.87
C THR A 330 -1.94 -34.42 -6.34
N GLU A 331 -3.25 -34.34 -6.63
CA GLU A 331 -3.81 -34.25 -8.00
C GLU A 331 -3.35 -33.01 -8.78
N MET A 332 -2.70 -32.07 -8.08
CA MET A 332 -2.22 -30.80 -8.60
C MET A 332 -0.70 -30.75 -8.72
N ASP A 333 0.00 -31.84 -8.41
CA ASP A 333 1.48 -31.94 -8.48
C ASP A 333 2.03 -31.58 -9.87
N GLY A 334 1.27 -31.86 -10.93
CA GLY A 334 1.62 -31.47 -12.30
C GLY A 334 1.80 -29.96 -12.50
N TYR A 335 1.05 -29.15 -11.75
CA TYR A 335 1.05 -27.67 -11.82
C TYR A 335 2.02 -27.00 -10.85
N ARG A 336 2.71 -27.76 -9.99
CA ARG A 336 3.66 -27.21 -9.00
C ARG A 336 4.99 -26.86 -9.65
N PHE A 337 4.99 -25.78 -10.41
CA PHE A 337 6.17 -25.30 -11.14
C PHE A 337 7.37 -25.01 -10.21
N TRP A 338 7.11 -24.60 -8.96
CA TRP A 338 8.16 -24.30 -7.98
C TRP A 338 8.94 -25.53 -7.50
N LYS A 339 8.44 -26.75 -7.76
CA LYS A 339 9.14 -28.01 -7.45
C LYS A 339 10.03 -28.50 -8.60
N LYS A 340 10.16 -27.73 -9.68
CA LYS A 340 10.92 -28.12 -10.88
C LYS A 340 11.81 -26.96 -11.37
N GLY A 341 12.77 -27.29 -12.24
CA GLY A 341 13.57 -26.32 -12.99
C GLY A 341 14.28 -25.30 -12.10
N TYR A 342 14.21 -24.03 -12.52
CA TYR A 342 14.87 -22.91 -11.84
C TYR A 342 14.52 -22.81 -10.36
N TRP A 343 13.23 -22.85 -10.01
CA TRP A 343 12.77 -22.66 -8.63
C TRP A 343 13.24 -23.76 -7.69
N ALA A 344 13.21 -25.03 -8.11
CA ALA A 344 13.72 -26.12 -7.30
C ALA A 344 15.23 -25.97 -7.02
N SER A 345 16.01 -25.64 -8.05
CA SER A 345 17.46 -25.43 -7.93
C SER A 345 17.79 -24.22 -7.06
N HIS A 346 17.02 -23.13 -7.18
CA HIS A 346 17.23 -21.90 -6.41
C HIS A 346 16.83 -22.06 -4.95
N LEU A 347 15.65 -22.63 -4.67
CA LEU A 347 15.10 -22.72 -3.32
C LEU A 347 15.77 -23.83 -2.48
N LEU A 348 16.36 -24.84 -3.12
CA LEU A 348 16.94 -26.01 -2.46
C LEU A 348 15.92 -26.69 -1.53
N ARG A 349 16.05 -26.48 -0.22
CA ARG A 349 15.14 -27.03 0.82
C ARG A 349 14.14 -26.01 1.35
N ARG A 350 14.17 -24.76 0.87
CA ARG A 350 13.26 -23.71 1.29
C ARG A 350 11.92 -23.85 0.56
N LYS A 351 10.85 -23.41 1.23
CA LYS A 351 9.51 -23.41 0.65
C LYS A 351 9.35 -22.24 -0.32
N TYR A 352 8.46 -22.42 -1.30
CA TYR A 352 7.97 -21.35 -2.15
C TYR A 352 6.70 -20.75 -1.51
N HIS A 353 6.67 -19.43 -1.36
CA HIS A 353 5.67 -18.70 -0.58
C HIS A 353 4.67 -17.93 -1.46
N ILE A 354 3.46 -17.70 -0.96
CA ILE A 354 2.36 -17.03 -1.67
C ILE A 354 2.18 -15.60 -1.16
N SER A 355 1.96 -14.63 -2.06
CA SER A 355 1.80 -13.19 -1.76
C SER A 355 0.36 -12.75 -1.45
N ALA A 356 -0.52 -13.68 -1.08
CA ALA A 356 -1.92 -13.42 -0.77
C ALA A 356 -2.11 -12.97 0.70
N LEU A 357 -1.28 -13.49 1.61
CA LEU A 357 -1.25 -13.10 3.03
C LEU A 357 0.20 -13.06 3.51
N TYR A 358 0.61 -11.93 4.06
CA TYR A 358 1.94 -11.79 4.68
C TYR A 358 1.96 -10.70 5.74
N VAL A 359 2.88 -10.82 6.68
CA VAL A 359 3.13 -9.85 7.74
C VAL A 359 4.51 -9.25 7.56
N VAL A 360 4.64 -7.93 7.77
CA VAL A 360 5.89 -7.20 7.61
C VAL A 360 6.19 -6.44 8.89
N ASP A 361 7.31 -6.77 9.53
CA ASP A 361 7.90 -5.95 10.59
C ASP A 361 8.62 -4.77 9.93
N LEU A 362 7.93 -3.63 9.83
CA LEU A 362 8.42 -2.43 9.15
C LEU A 362 9.64 -1.84 9.85
N LYS A 363 9.75 -1.96 11.18
CA LYS A 363 10.94 -1.55 11.93
C LYS A 363 12.16 -2.35 11.45
N ARG A 364 12.05 -3.68 11.44
CA ARG A 364 13.13 -4.56 10.95
C ARG A 364 13.39 -4.36 9.46
N PHE A 365 12.33 -4.28 8.64
CA PHE A 365 12.39 -4.10 7.20
C PHE A 365 13.18 -2.85 6.81
N ARG A 366 12.89 -1.71 7.44
CA ARG A 366 13.62 -0.45 7.25
C ARG A 366 15.05 -0.54 7.77
N ARG A 367 15.25 -1.10 8.98
CA ARG A 367 16.58 -1.23 9.62
C ARG A 367 17.58 -1.98 8.75
N ILE A 368 17.14 -3.01 8.03
CA ILE A 368 18.02 -3.83 7.17
C ILE A 368 18.05 -3.38 5.69
N ALA A 369 17.37 -2.28 5.32
CA ALA A 369 17.17 -1.87 3.92
C ALA A 369 16.57 -2.99 3.05
N ALA A 370 15.58 -3.72 3.57
CA ALA A 370 14.93 -4.76 2.79
C ALA A 370 14.30 -4.19 1.51
N GLY A 371 13.63 -3.04 1.61
CA GLY A 371 13.03 -2.33 0.47
C GLY A 371 14.05 -1.98 -0.62
N ASP A 372 15.21 -1.41 -0.23
CA ASP A 372 16.24 -1.03 -1.20
C ASP A 372 16.87 -2.24 -1.89
N ARG A 373 17.06 -3.36 -1.17
CA ARG A 373 17.54 -4.62 -1.75
C ARG A 373 16.53 -5.20 -2.74
N LEU A 374 15.25 -5.18 -2.39
CA LEU A 374 14.17 -5.65 -3.25
C LEU A 374 14.09 -4.79 -4.53
N ARG A 375 14.16 -3.46 -4.43
CA ARG A 375 14.19 -2.56 -5.59
C ARG A 375 15.43 -2.75 -6.46
N GLY A 376 16.60 -2.96 -5.86
CA GLY A 376 17.83 -3.25 -6.60
C GLY A 376 17.75 -4.56 -7.38
N GLN A 377 17.24 -5.62 -6.76
CA GLN A 377 17.05 -6.91 -7.45
C GLN A 377 15.97 -6.81 -8.53
N TYR A 378 14.87 -6.13 -8.24
CA TYR A 378 13.84 -5.86 -9.22
C TYR A 378 14.42 -5.14 -10.44
N GLN A 379 15.20 -4.06 -10.25
CA GLN A 379 15.82 -3.28 -11.33
C GLN A 379 16.69 -4.15 -12.24
N ALA A 380 17.41 -5.13 -11.68
CA ALA A 380 18.26 -6.04 -12.42
C ALA A 380 17.46 -7.08 -13.21
N LEU A 381 16.39 -7.61 -12.64
CA LEU A 381 15.57 -8.65 -13.27
C LEU A 381 14.58 -8.08 -14.29
N SER A 382 13.94 -6.96 -13.98
CA SER A 382 12.78 -6.42 -14.72
C SER A 382 13.07 -5.97 -16.15
N GLN A 383 14.34 -5.93 -16.56
CA GLN A 383 14.75 -5.66 -17.94
C GLN A 383 14.34 -6.81 -18.87
N ASP A 384 14.27 -8.05 -18.36
CA ASP A 384 13.67 -9.17 -19.09
C ASP A 384 12.15 -9.21 -18.82
N PRO A 385 11.30 -9.01 -19.83
CA PRO A 385 9.84 -9.04 -19.66
C PRO A 385 9.30 -10.40 -19.21
N ASN A 386 10.07 -11.48 -19.39
CA ASN A 386 9.68 -12.82 -18.95
C ASN A 386 10.08 -13.13 -17.50
N SER A 387 10.86 -12.23 -16.87
CA SER A 387 11.22 -12.36 -15.47
C SER A 387 10.04 -12.01 -14.56
N LEU A 388 10.06 -12.56 -13.34
CA LEU A 388 9.10 -12.21 -12.29
C LEU A 388 7.66 -12.33 -12.80
N SER A 389 7.26 -13.55 -13.18
CA SER A 389 5.94 -13.82 -13.73
C SER A 389 4.84 -13.31 -12.80
N ASN A 390 5.01 -13.53 -11.49
CA ASN A 390 4.20 -12.89 -10.45
C ASN A 390 5.12 -12.05 -9.56
N LEU A 391 5.29 -10.76 -9.89
CA LEU A 391 6.29 -9.89 -9.26
C LEU A 391 6.25 -9.88 -7.72
N ASP A 392 5.05 -9.78 -7.14
CA ASP A 392 4.83 -9.73 -5.70
C ASP A 392 5.17 -11.03 -4.97
N GLN A 393 5.15 -12.16 -5.69
CA GLN A 393 5.46 -13.49 -5.17
C GLN A 393 6.89 -13.92 -5.48
N ASP A 394 7.34 -13.75 -6.72
CA ASP A 394 8.62 -14.21 -7.22
C ASP A 394 9.77 -13.41 -6.61
N LEU A 395 9.62 -12.10 -6.42
CA LEU A 395 10.71 -11.27 -5.91
C LEU A 395 11.12 -11.64 -4.48
N PRO A 396 10.20 -11.80 -3.49
CA PRO A 396 10.56 -12.32 -2.17
C PRO A 396 11.18 -13.72 -2.22
N ASN A 397 10.60 -14.65 -2.99
CA ASN A 397 11.11 -16.01 -3.09
C ASN A 397 12.50 -16.07 -3.75
N ASN A 398 12.78 -15.19 -4.72
CA ASN A 398 14.09 -15.03 -5.32
C ASN A 398 15.11 -14.49 -4.30
N MET A 399 14.69 -13.53 -3.48
CA MET A 399 15.53 -12.85 -2.49
C MET A 399 15.66 -13.60 -1.15
N ILE A 400 15.08 -14.79 -1.01
CA ILE A 400 14.94 -15.54 0.25
C ILE A 400 16.24 -15.74 1.07
N TYR A 401 17.41 -15.72 0.41
CA TYR A 401 18.71 -15.84 1.08
C TYR A 401 19.30 -14.49 1.54
N GLN A 402 18.92 -13.40 0.89
CA GLN A 402 19.42 -12.04 1.18
C GLN A 402 18.46 -11.25 2.08
N VAL A 403 17.17 -11.57 1.99
CA VAL A 403 16.08 -11.04 2.79
C VAL A 403 15.28 -12.24 3.30
N ALA A 404 15.48 -12.56 4.58
CA ALA A 404 14.91 -13.77 5.17
C ALA A 404 13.37 -13.74 5.17
N ILE A 405 12.77 -14.91 4.99
CA ILE A 405 11.32 -15.12 5.08
C ILE A 405 11.03 -16.05 6.25
N LYS A 406 10.17 -15.62 7.17
CA LYS A 406 9.56 -16.53 8.13
C LYS A 406 8.42 -17.28 7.44
N SER A 407 8.53 -18.61 7.33
CA SER A 407 7.41 -19.42 6.86
C SER A 407 6.31 -19.46 7.93
N LEU A 408 5.15 -18.91 7.61
CA LEU A 408 3.98 -18.93 8.49
C LEU A 408 3.37 -20.35 8.55
N PRO A 409 2.65 -20.70 9.64
CA PRO A 409 1.87 -21.94 9.71
C PRO A 409 0.89 -22.07 8.54
N GLN A 410 0.73 -23.28 8.00
CA GLN A 410 -0.13 -23.51 6.82
C GLN A 410 -1.58 -23.11 7.05
N ASP A 411 -2.06 -23.18 8.28
CA ASP A 411 -3.44 -22.85 8.64
C ASP A 411 -3.79 -21.39 8.37
N TRP A 412 -2.79 -20.52 8.23
CA TRP A 412 -3.00 -19.13 7.84
C TRP A 412 -3.42 -18.94 6.39
N LEU A 413 -3.31 -19.94 5.51
CA LEU A 413 -3.76 -19.80 4.13
C LEU A 413 -4.25 -21.14 3.59
N TRP A 414 -5.54 -21.18 3.29
CA TRP A 414 -6.17 -22.28 2.58
C TRP A 414 -6.70 -21.82 1.22
N CYS A 415 -6.57 -22.66 0.21
CA CYS A 415 -7.15 -22.45 -1.11
C CYS A 415 -7.57 -23.81 -1.67
N GLU A 416 -8.77 -23.87 -2.27
CA GLU A 416 -9.38 -25.09 -2.79
C GLU A 416 -8.48 -25.80 -3.81
N THR A 417 -7.76 -25.03 -4.63
CA THR A 417 -6.91 -25.56 -5.68
C THR A 417 -5.71 -26.33 -5.15
N TRP A 418 -5.11 -25.99 -4.00
CA TRP A 418 -3.84 -26.57 -3.56
C TRP A 418 -3.92 -27.32 -2.23
N CYS A 419 -4.87 -26.98 -1.38
CA CYS A 419 -5.07 -27.60 -0.08
C CYS A 419 -6.15 -28.68 -0.16
N ASP A 420 -6.02 -29.73 0.64
CA ASP A 420 -7.04 -30.77 0.82
C ASP A 420 -8.29 -30.21 1.54
N ASP A 421 -9.41 -30.92 1.44
CA ASP A 421 -10.68 -30.45 2.01
C ASP A 421 -10.73 -30.55 3.54
N GLU A 422 -10.00 -31.50 4.15
CA GLU A 422 -9.95 -31.70 5.60
C GLU A 422 -9.31 -30.49 6.31
N SER A 423 -8.23 -29.95 5.75
CA SER A 423 -7.49 -28.79 6.26
C SER A 423 -8.30 -27.50 6.24
N LYS A 424 -9.38 -27.43 5.46
CA LYS A 424 -10.30 -26.27 5.44
C LYS A 424 -10.93 -26.01 6.80
N GLN A 425 -11.14 -27.06 7.61
CA GLN A 425 -11.78 -26.95 8.93
C GLN A 425 -10.95 -26.13 9.92
N ARG A 426 -9.61 -26.14 9.76
CA ARG A 426 -8.65 -25.40 10.59
C ARG A 426 -8.11 -24.14 9.91
N ALA A 427 -8.64 -23.79 8.73
CA ALA A 427 -8.19 -22.64 7.97
C ALA A 427 -8.56 -21.33 8.69
N LYS A 428 -7.55 -20.50 8.95
CA LYS A 428 -7.67 -19.16 9.54
C LYS A 428 -7.99 -18.10 8.50
N THR A 429 -7.47 -18.24 7.29
CA THR A 429 -7.93 -17.47 6.12
C THR A 429 -8.11 -18.39 4.91
N ILE A 430 -9.02 -18.00 4.02
CA ILE A 430 -9.32 -18.69 2.78
C ILE A 430 -9.09 -17.73 1.62
N ASP A 431 -8.22 -18.11 0.70
CA ASP A 431 -7.93 -17.41 -0.55
C ASP A 431 -8.75 -18.02 -1.70
N LEU A 432 -9.45 -17.16 -2.45
CA LEU A 432 -10.25 -17.54 -3.62
C LEU A 432 -9.38 -17.64 -4.88
N CYS A 433 -8.35 -18.47 -4.77
CA CYS A 433 -7.35 -18.74 -5.79
C CYS A 433 -7.93 -19.19 -7.14
N ASN A 434 -7.22 -18.85 -8.21
CA ASN A 434 -7.57 -19.32 -9.54
C ASN A 434 -7.30 -20.82 -9.70
N ASN A 435 -8.20 -21.53 -10.38
CA ASN A 435 -8.06 -22.96 -10.66
C ASN A 435 -7.57 -23.18 -12.11
N PRO A 436 -6.42 -23.83 -12.33
CA PRO A 436 -5.90 -24.06 -13.68
C PRO A 436 -6.68 -25.12 -14.47
N LYS A 437 -7.53 -25.93 -13.82
CA LYS A 437 -8.36 -26.98 -14.46
C LYS A 437 -9.76 -26.47 -14.85
N THR A 438 -10.26 -25.41 -14.21
CA THR A 438 -11.65 -24.94 -14.38
C THR A 438 -11.72 -23.43 -14.49
N LYS A 439 -12.65 -22.91 -15.30
CA LYS A 439 -12.90 -21.47 -15.43
C LYS A 439 -14.15 -21.01 -14.68
N GLU A 440 -14.34 -21.49 -13.45
CA GLU A 440 -15.47 -21.05 -12.62
C GLU A 440 -15.33 -19.55 -12.26
N PRO A 441 -16.38 -18.72 -12.44
CA PRO A 441 -16.34 -17.32 -12.03
C PRO A 441 -16.13 -17.15 -10.52
N LYS A 442 -15.29 -16.19 -10.11
CA LYS A 442 -14.92 -15.98 -8.70
C LYS A 442 -16.11 -15.81 -7.75
N LEU A 443 -17.17 -15.09 -8.15
CA LEU A 443 -18.38 -14.93 -7.31
C LEU A 443 -19.09 -16.25 -7.03
N LYS A 444 -19.13 -17.14 -8.02
CA LYS A 444 -19.74 -18.47 -7.87
C LYS A 444 -18.87 -19.36 -6.97
N ALA A 445 -17.56 -19.33 -7.18
CA ALA A 445 -16.61 -20.02 -6.32
C ALA A 445 -16.71 -19.52 -4.87
N ALA A 446 -16.79 -18.20 -4.65
CA ALA A 446 -16.90 -17.61 -3.31
C ALA A 446 -18.11 -18.15 -2.53
N ALA A 447 -19.30 -18.08 -3.10
CA ALA A 447 -20.53 -18.56 -2.47
C ALA A 447 -20.54 -20.09 -2.21
N ARG A 448 -19.87 -20.86 -3.09
CA ARG A 448 -19.76 -22.32 -2.96
C ARG A 448 -18.71 -22.73 -1.92
N ILE A 449 -17.56 -22.07 -1.91
CA ILE A 449 -16.42 -22.40 -1.06
C ILE A 449 -16.64 -21.87 0.36
N VAL A 450 -17.20 -20.68 0.52
CA VAL A 450 -17.31 -20.01 1.81
C VAL A 450 -18.77 -19.62 2.05
N PRO A 451 -19.56 -20.44 2.77
CA PRO A 451 -20.99 -20.16 2.98
C PRO A 451 -21.26 -18.79 3.62
N GLU A 452 -20.44 -18.37 4.59
CA GLU A 452 -20.58 -17.07 5.27
C GLU A 452 -20.30 -15.87 4.35
N TRP A 453 -19.71 -16.10 3.16
CA TRP A 453 -19.50 -15.04 2.16
C TRP A 453 -20.82 -14.41 1.73
N VAL A 454 -21.87 -15.22 1.59
CA VAL A 454 -23.20 -14.75 1.16
C VAL A 454 -23.83 -13.83 2.20
N GLU A 455 -23.59 -14.10 3.49
CA GLU A 455 -24.07 -13.28 4.60
C GLU A 455 -23.38 -11.92 4.62
N TYR A 456 -22.04 -11.91 4.53
CA TYR A 456 -21.26 -10.65 4.47
C TYR A 456 -21.63 -9.81 3.24
N ASP A 457 -21.79 -10.45 2.09
CA ASP A 457 -22.18 -9.77 0.85
C ASP A 457 -23.58 -9.15 0.95
N ALA A 458 -24.53 -9.86 1.56
CA ALA A 458 -25.88 -9.35 1.78
C ALA A 458 -25.90 -8.15 2.74
N GLU A 459 -25.14 -8.21 3.85
CA GLU A 459 -25.00 -7.12 4.81
C GLU A 459 -24.42 -5.86 4.16
N ILE A 460 -23.33 -6.02 3.40
CA ILE A 460 -22.70 -4.90 2.68
C ILE A 460 -23.68 -4.30 1.65
N ARG A 461 -24.41 -5.13 0.90
CA ARG A 461 -25.42 -4.65 -0.06
C ARG A 461 -26.51 -3.83 0.63
N GLN A 462 -27.05 -4.31 1.75
CA GLN A 462 -28.06 -3.58 2.51
C GLN A 462 -27.56 -2.21 2.98
N LEU A 463 -26.30 -2.13 3.42
CA LEU A 463 -25.68 -0.86 3.79
C LEU A 463 -25.58 0.09 2.60
N LEU A 464 -25.16 -0.40 1.43
CA LEU A 464 -25.04 0.43 0.23
C LEU A 464 -26.40 0.93 -0.27
N ASP A 465 -27.41 0.06 -0.28
CA ASP A 465 -28.77 0.42 -0.68
C ASP A 465 -29.34 1.50 0.25
N HIS A 466 -29.09 1.39 1.56
CA HIS A 466 -29.49 2.41 2.53
C HIS A 466 -28.79 3.76 2.28
N LEU A 467 -27.50 3.74 1.95
CA LEU A 467 -26.73 4.94 1.62
C LEU A 467 -27.23 5.61 0.34
N GLU A 468 -27.52 4.83 -0.71
CA GLU A 468 -28.07 5.35 -1.96
C GLU A 468 -29.45 5.99 -1.75
N ASN A 469 -30.32 5.34 -0.97
CA ASN A 469 -31.65 5.88 -0.66
C ASN A 469 -31.55 7.16 0.16
N THR A 470 -30.66 7.22 1.14
CA THR A 470 -30.43 8.42 1.96
C THR A 470 -29.91 9.58 1.11
N LYS A 471 -28.97 9.32 0.19
CA LYS A 471 -28.47 10.33 -0.77
C LYS A 471 -29.60 10.85 -1.68
N LYS A 472 -30.43 9.97 -2.22
CA LYS A 472 -31.58 10.36 -3.07
C LYS A 472 -32.57 11.24 -2.32
N HIS A 473 -32.90 10.90 -1.08
CA HIS A 473 -33.78 11.72 -0.25
C HIS A 473 -33.19 13.10 0.09
N ALA A 474 -31.88 13.19 0.36
CA ALA A 474 -31.22 14.46 0.64
C ALA A 474 -31.21 15.41 -0.58
N ILE A 475 -31.07 14.87 -1.79
CA ILE A 475 -31.12 15.65 -3.04
C ILE A 475 -32.53 16.18 -3.28
N LEU A 476 -33.56 15.34 -3.11
CA LEU A 476 -34.96 15.75 -3.28
C LEU A 476 -35.37 16.86 -2.30
N THR A 477 -34.88 16.83 -1.06
CA THR A 477 -35.13 17.90 -0.08
C THR A 477 -34.38 19.20 -0.38
N HIS A 478 -33.31 19.16 -1.17
CA HIS A 478 -32.55 20.35 -1.56
C HIS A 478 -33.10 21.03 -2.82
N ASP A 479 -33.77 20.29 -3.71
CA ASP A 479 -34.44 20.84 -4.89
C ASP A 479 -35.85 21.41 -4.58
N GLU A 480 -36.39 21.17 -3.39
CA GLU A 480 -37.69 21.69 -2.90
C GLU A 480 -37.57 22.99 -2.05
N LEU A 481 -36.35 23.49 -1.81
CA LEU A 481 -36.04 24.74 -1.09
C LEU A 481 -35.44 25.78 -2.06
#